data_AF-A0A4Z2DTZ8-F1
#
_entry.id   AF-A0A4Z2DTZ8-F1
#
_cell.length_a   1.000
_cell.length_b   1.000
_cell.length_c   1.000
_cell.angle_alpha   90.00
_cell.angle_beta   90.00
_cell.angle_gamma   90.00
#
_symmetry.space_group_name_H-M   'P 1'
#
loop_
_entity.id
_entity.type
_entity.pdbx_description
1 polymer ?
#
loop_
_entity_poly.entity_id
_entity_poly.type
_entity_poly.pdbx_seq_one_letter_code
_entity_poly.pdbx_strand_id
1 'polypeptide(L)'
;MEVDIASLKIIELSKKIRELNAALISERNRCNRLYQVVKQLESGSVSSSNKEVICSLCKQHKLTTNENMDNTSERSEQDKKLKKMESVVSELRQKVQILNHDLLLAKKVVEAETGETIPNINTWLTNMKSKTGTIEGTWRGRQQQITALKSRIAKLQTQLVLKTHSPTEDVIYKDKETFSGATLFGANYFQDNDNDVLCSSPQVYNNSPKLNHIVERNAIKTTHITQLQNDKKRLEEDLDSIKRTHQKTKLRINNLLQEQKDLKQQIVFLIQKGKHDDELVESLVQRNEDLQNELKRINQINIEKDKKRELLSQELSNFEQTKNMEIKKLEHNLQHIKNLTIERDGLVKLVENMEYRIEELFNEKMKLEIQNAELTRKTIAKSYSIKKSLLPSEKFNQNKEQLINYLTHQDYINDIISQCSLTAHSMKIITKYIKQLQTTLIQYDDEISSLKNNLKLSLDYRRDDLKLIMQVIIMVISEDHIYKHQLTIEIFY
;
A
#
# COMPACT_ATOMS: atom_id res chain seq x y z
N MET A 1 -6.12 -26.68 62.50
CA MET A 1 -7.08 -26.57 61.38
C MET A 1 -6.58 -25.67 60.24
N GLU A 2 -5.81 -24.60 60.50
CA GLU A 2 -5.28 -23.72 59.43
C GLU A 2 -4.12 -24.33 58.61
N VAL A 3 -3.32 -25.22 59.20
CA VAL A 3 -2.17 -25.87 58.53
C VAL A 3 -2.60 -26.75 57.34
N ASP A 4 -3.78 -27.38 57.44
CA ASP A 4 -4.32 -28.24 56.38
C ASP A 4 -4.88 -27.43 55.20
N ILE A 5 -5.36 -26.20 55.44
CA ILE A 5 -5.84 -25.30 54.40
C ILE A 5 -4.66 -24.74 53.60
N ALA A 6 -3.58 -24.37 54.30
CA ALA A 6 -2.35 -23.91 53.66
C ALA A 6 -1.69 -25.02 52.81
N SER A 7 -1.64 -26.26 53.32
CA SER A 7 -1.08 -27.39 52.58
C SER A 7 -1.92 -27.75 51.34
N LEU A 8 -3.26 -27.75 51.45
CA LEU A 8 -4.16 -27.90 50.30
C LEU A 8 -3.92 -26.82 49.24
N LYS A 9 -3.76 -25.55 49.66
CA LYS A 9 -3.53 -24.46 48.71
C LYS A 9 -2.17 -24.57 48.02
N ILE A 10 -1.13 -25.01 48.74
CA ILE A 10 0.19 -25.28 48.16
C ILE A 10 0.11 -26.41 47.13
N ILE A 11 -0.62 -27.48 47.42
CA ILE A 11 -0.82 -28.60 46.48
C ILE A 11 -1.58 -28.15 45.23
N GLU A 12 -2.65 -27.37 45.41
CA GLU A 12 -3.44 -26.81 44.31
C GLU A 12 -2.59 -25.90 43.40
N LEU A 13 -1.84 -24.97 43.99
CA LEU A 13 -0.93 -24.09 43.26
C LEU A 13 0.19 -24.87 42.56
N SER A 14 0.75 -25.89 43.21
CA SER A 14 1.77 -26.76 42.63
C SER A 14 1.23 -27.60 41.47
N LYS A 15 -0.04 -28.02 41.53
CA LYS A 15 -0.74 -28.67 40.42
C LYS A 15 -0.94 -27.67 39.28
N LYS A 16 -1.36 -26.44 39.57
CA LYS A 16 -1.56 -25.40 38.56
C LYS A 16 -0.27 -25.01 37.86
N ILE A 17 0.84 -24.91 38.59
CA ILE A 17 2.17 -24.64 38.02
C ILE A 17 2.60 -25.75 37.06
N ARG A 18 2.36 -27.03 37.40
CA ARG A 18 2.67 -28.16 36.50
C ARG A 18 1.84 -28.13 35.23
N GLU A 19 0.53 -27.86 35.34
CA GLU A 19 -0.36 -27.72 34.18
C GLU A 19 0.06 -26.57 33.26
N LEU A 20 0.37 -25.39 33.84
CA LEU A 20 0.83 -24.23 33.08
C LEU A 20 2.17 -24.48 32.39
N ASN A 21 3.12 -25.15 33.06
CA ASN A 21 4.39 -25.52 32.44
C ASN A 21 4.20 -26.53 31.30
N ALA A 22 3.31 -27.51 31.44
CA ALA A 22 2.99 -28.44 30.36
C ALA A 22 2.39 -27.71 29.15
N ALA A 23 1.45 -26.79 29.38
CA ALA A 23 0.86 -25.96 28.33
C ALA A 23 1.89 -25.04 27.63
N LEU A 24 2.79 -24.43 28.41
CA LEU A 24 3.87 -23.59 27.87
C LEU A 24 4.81 -24.41 26.98
N ILE A 25 5.22 -25.61 27.43
CA ILE A 25 6.09 -26.50 26.63
C ILE A 25 5.37 -26.94 25.36
N SER A 26 4.07 -27.29 25.42
CA SER A 26 3.31 -27.65 24.22
C SER A 26 3.17 -26.51 23.22
N GLU A 27 2.95 -25.28 23.70
CA GLU A 27 2.90 -24.09 22.84
C GLU A 27 4.27 -23.75 22.26
N ARG A 28 5.35 -23.89 23.04
CA ARG A 28 6.72 -23.70 22.53
C ARG A 28 7.04 -24.70 21.43
N ASN A 29 6.63 -25.96 21.59
CA ASN A 29 6.77 -26.99 20.56
C ASN A 29 5.90 -26.70 19.33
N ARG A 30 4.69 -26.19 19.52
CA ARG A 30 3.80 -25.75 18.42
C ARG A 30 4.40 -24.56 17.66
N CYS A 31 4.91 -23.55 18.34
CA CYS A 31 5.63 -22.43 17.74
C CYS A 31 6.87 -22.89 16.97
N ASN A 32 7.67 -23.81 17.54
CA ASN A 32 8.83 -24.36 16.83
C ASN A 32 8.44 -25.13 15.56
N ARG A 33 7.37 -25.94 15.61
CA ARG A 33 6.83 -26.62 14.42
C ARG A 33 6.35 -25.61 13.37
N LEU A 34 5.60 -24.60 13.78
CA LEU A 34 5.14 -23.53 12.88
C LEU A 34 6.30 -22.75 12.28
N TYR A 35 7.33 -22.44 13.08
CA TYR A 35 8.53 -21.77 12.60
C TYR A 35 9.28 -22.62 11.56
N GLN A 36 9.39 -23.93 11.76
CA GLN A 36 9.96 -24.85 10.77
C GLN A 36 9.12 -24.91 9.48
N VAL A 37 7.79 -24.95 9.59
CA VAL A 37 6.88 -24.92 8.44
C VAL A 37 7.00 -23.60 7.68
N VAL A 38 7.03 -22.47 8.37
CA VAL A 38 7.23 -21.15 7.76
C VAL A 38 8.58 -21.10 7.06
N LYS A 39 9.65 -21.57 7.69
CA LYS A 39 10.99 -21.64 7.07
C LYS A 39 11.02 -22.55 5.84
N GLN A 40 10.28 -23.66 5.84
CA GLN A 40 10.14 -24.55 4.68
C GLN A 40 9.32 -23.90 3.55
N LEU A 41 8.25 -23.16 3.88
CA LEU A 41 7.44 -22.43 2.89
C LEU A 41 8.20 -21.24 2.31
N GLU A 42 9.00 -20.53 3.11
CA GLU A 42 9.86 -19.44 2.66
C GLU A 42 10.98 -19.97 1.74
N SER A 43 11.63 -21.07 2.13
CA SER A 43 12.65 -21.70 1.27
C SER A 43 12.07 -22.33 0.01
N GLY A 44 10.86 -22.91 0.07
CA GLY A 44 10.12 -23.42 -1.10
C GLY A 44 9.63 -22.30 -2.03
N SER A 45 9.26 -21.14 -1.50
CA SER A 45 8.85 -19.95 -2.26
C SER A 45 10.03 -19.30 -3.00
N VAL A 46 11.24 -19.37 -2.43
CA VAL A 46 12.47 -18.83 -3.07
C VAL A 46 13.07 -19.79 -4.11
N SER A 47 12.76 -21.10 -4.05
CA SER A 47 13.32 -22.12 -4.97
C SER A 47 12.37 -22.59 -6.08
N SER A 48 11.11 -22.12 -6.11
CA SER A 48 10.13 -22.49 -7.15
C SER A 48 10.13 -21.52 -8.34
N SER A 49 11.30 -21.38 -8.98
CA SER A 49 11.41 -20.90 -10.35
C SER A 49 12.28 -21.82 -11.20
N ASN A 50 12.21 -23.14 -11.01
CA ASN A 50 12.70 -24.09 -12.02
C ASN A 50 12.16 -25.52 -11.81
N LYS A 51 11.42 -25.99 -12.83
CA LYS A 51 11.17 -27.36 -13.29
C LYS A 51 10.39 -28.35 -12.39
N GLU A 52 9.42 -28.97 -13.06
CA GLU A 52 8.77 -30.25 -12.79
C GLU A 52 9.67 -31.24 -12.04
N VAL A 53 9.22 -31.78 -10.89
CA VAL A 53 9.27 -33.22 -10.54
C VAL A 53 8.18 -33.51 -9.51
N ILE A 54 7.43 -34.57 -9.82
CA ILE A 54 6.43 -35.30 -9.03
C ILE A 54 6.84 -35.49 -7.56
N CYS A 55 5.93 -35.21 -6.62
CA CYS A 55 5.99 -35.82 -5.28
C CYS A 55 4.68 -36.56 -4.99
N SER A 56 4.76 -37.86 -5.20
CA SER A 56 3.79 -38.90 -4.87
C SER A 56 3.66 -39.09 -3.36
N LEU A 57 2.97 -38.18 -2.66
CA LEU A 57 2.58 -38.43 -1.26
C LEU A 57 1.32 -37.67 -0.81
N CYS A 58 0.32 -37.58 -1.70
CA CYS A 58 -1.03 -37.10 -1.37
C CYS A 58 -2.11 -38.14 -1.71
N LYS A 59 -1.79 -39.44 -1.57
CA LYS A 59 -2.81 -40.48 -1.40
C LYS A 59 -2.97 -40.70 0.09
N GLN A 60 -4.20 -40.47 0.55
CA GLN A 60 -4.84 -40.91 1.79
C GLN A 60 -5.36 -39.74 2.63
N HIS A 61 -6.60 -39.37 2.30
CA HIS A 61 -7.69 -38.82 3.12
C HIS A 61 -8.52 -37.84 2.30
N LYS A 62 -9.38 -38.43 1.47
CA LYS A 62 -10.54 -37.79 0.86
C LYS A 62 -11.77 -38.44 1.51
N LEU A 63 -12.78 -37.61 1.79
CA LEU A 63 -14.08 -37.80 2.48
C LEU A 63 -14.07 -36.90 3.73
N THR A 64 -14.86 -35.84 3.91
CA THR A 64 -16.06 -35.25 3.29
C THR A 64 -16.09 -33.83 3.89
N THR A 65 -16.25 -32.73 3.16
CA THR A 65 -17.55 -32.11 2.86
C THR A 65 -17.36 -30.99 1.84
N ASN A 66 -18.34 -30.88 0.95
CA ASN A 66 -18.58 -29.71 0.10
C ASN A 66 -18.82 -28.48 0.98
N GLU A 67 -18.09 -27.40 0.71
CA GLU A 67 -18.58 -26.04 0.47
C GLU A 67 -17.34 -25.14 0.27
N ASN A 68 -17.46 -24.15 -0.64
CA ASN A 68 -16.51 -23.07 -0.93
C ASN A 68 -15.52 -23.27 -2.09
N MET A 69 -16.06 -23.29 -3.33
CA MET A 69 -15.28 -22.95 -4.54
C MET A 69 -15.24 -21.44 -4.83
N ASP A 70 -15.94 -20.59 -4.05
CA ASP A 70 -15.96 -19.13 -4.27
C ASP A 70 -14.92 -18.36 -3.42
N ASN A 71 -14.36 -19.00 -2.39
CA ASN A 71 -13.47 -18.32 -1.42
C ASN A 71 -12.00 -18.19 -1.89
N THR A 72 -11.64 -18.70 -3.07
CA THR A 72 -10.24 -18.64 -3.56
C THR A 72 -9.95 -17.36 -4.35
N SER A 73 -10.94 -16.83 -5.08
CA SER A 73 -10.82 -15.58 -5.84
C SER A 73 -10.77 -14.37 -4.90
N GLU A 74 -11.73 -14.28 -3.97
CA GLU A 74 -11.78 -13.22 -2.93
C GLU A 74 -10.54 -13.24 -2.04
N ARG A 75 -10.03 -14.43 -1.69
CA ARG A 75 -8.82 -14.55 -0.87
C ARG A 75 -7.56 -14.07 -1.60
N SER A 76 -7.44 -14.33 -2.90
CA SER A 76 -6.32 -13.80 -3.69
C SER A 76 -6.37 -12.27 -3.84
N GLU A 77 -7.57 -11.69 -3.85
CA GLU A 77 -7.79 -10.26 -3.99
C GLU A 77 -7.59 -9.52 -2.66
N GLN A 78 -8.01 -10.14 -1.55
CA GLN A 78 -7.68 -9.72 -0.19
C GLN A 78 -6.17 -9.80 0.07
N ASP A 79 -5.49 -10.86 -0.38
CA ASP A 79 -4.03 -10.99 -0.26
C ASP A 79 -3.29 -9.90 -1.05
N LYS A 80 -3.77 -9.52 -2.25
CA LYS A 80 -3.22 -8.40 -3.01
C LYS A 80 -3.43 -7.05 -2.30
N LYS A 81 -4.60 -6.83 -1.69
CA LYS A 81 -4.89 -5.63 -0.89
C LYS A 81 -4.02 -5.57 0.36
N LEU A 82 -3.82 -6.71 1.04
CA LEU A 82 -2.93 -6.86 2.19
C LEU A 82 -1.49 -6.53 1.80
N LYS A 83 -0.95 -7.11 0.73
CA LYS A 83 0.40 -6.79 0.23
C LYS A 83 0.58 -5.31 -0.11
N LYS A 84 -0.42 -4.68 -0.73
CA LYS A 84 -0.39 -3.24 -1.01
C LYS A 84 -0.38 -2.41 0.28
N MET A 85 -1.18 -2.81 1.27
CA MET A 85 -1.23 -2.14 2.57
C MET A 85 0.08 -2.34 3.36
N GLU A 86 0.68 -3.53 3.31
CA GLU A 86 1.98 -3.83 3.90
C GLU A 86 3.11 -2.98 3.27
N SER A 87 3.07 -2.78 1.95
CA SER A 87 3.98 -1.87 1.25
C SER A 87 3.84 -0.44 1.76
N VAL A 88 2.61 0.08 1.87
CA VAL A 88 2.34 1.44 2.38
C VAL A 88 2.79 1.59 3.84
N VAL A 89 2.53 0.58 4.68
CA VAL A 89 2.99 0.57 6.09
C VAL A 89 4.52 0.58 6.15
N SER A 90 5.20 -0.14 5.27
CA SER A 90 6.67 -0.16 5.19
C SER A 90 7.25 1.18 4.75
N GLU A 91 6.64 1.82 3.75
CA GLU A 91 7.00 3.19 3.32
C GLU A 91 6.79 4.23 4.42
N LEU A 92 5.68 4.14 5.16
CA LEU A 92 5.40 5.06 6.28
C LEU A 92 6.41 4.85 7.42
N ARG A 93 6.79 3.61 7.74
CA ARG A 93 7.85 3.32 8.71
C ARG A 93 9.19 3.92 8.27
N GLN A 94 9.54 3.81 6.99
CA GLN A 94 10.75 4.40 6.44
C GLN A 94 10.72 5.93 6.51
N LYS A 95 9.60 6.58 6.14
CA LYS A 95 9.43 8.04 6.26
C LYS A 95 9.56 8.51 7.70
N VAL A 96 8.97 7.80 8.66
CA VAL A 96 9.11 8.13 10.09
C VAL A 96 10.56 8.00 10.56
N GLN A 97 11.31 7.01 10.09
CA GLN A 97 12.73 6.87 10.40
C GLN A 97 13.57 8.03 9.84
N ILE A 98 13.33 8.42 8.58
CA ILE A 98 14.00 9.56 7.94
C ILE A 98 13.69 10.84 8.71
N LEU A 99 12.41 11.11 8.99
CA LEU A 99 11.99 12.30 9.73
C LEU A 99 12.59 12.35 11.15
N ASN A 100 12.72 11.21 11.84
CA ASN A 100 13.39 11.15 13.14
C ASN A 100 14.89 11.44 13.03
N HIS A 101 15.54 10.97 11.97
CA HIS A 101 16.95 11.27 11.71
C HIS A 101 17.16 12.76 11.40
N ASP A 102 16.33 13.34 10.53
CA ASP A 102 16.36 14.76 10.17
C ASP A 102 16.09 15.64 11.40
N LEU A 103 15.14 15.24 12.25
CA LEU A 103 14.86 15.93 13.52
C LEU A 103 16.06 15.87 14.48
N LEU A 104 16.79 14.75 14.51
CA LEU A 104 18.03 14.61 15.30
C LEU A 104 19.18 15.46 14.74
N LEU A 105 19.31 15.55 13.41
CA LEU A 105 20.28 16.43 12.76
C LEU A 105 19.95 17.90 13.03
N ALA A 106 18.70 18.29 12.84
CA ALA A 106 18.22 19.64 13.16
C ALA A 106 18.47 19.98 14.62
N LYS A 107 18.20 19.04 15.55
CA LYS A 107 18.55 19.17 16.97
C LYS A 107 20.03 19.47 17.17
N LYS A 108 20.93 18.68 16.58
CA LYS A 108 22.39 18.88 16.70
C LYS A 108 22.85 20.22 16.13
N VAL A 109 22.26 20.66 15.02
CA VAL A 109 22.54 21.98 14.44
C VAL A 109 22.10 23.08 15.39
N VAL A 110 20.90 23.00 15.95
CA VAL A 110 20.41 23.98 16.92
C VAL A 110 21.28 23.97 18.18
N GLU A 111 21.70 22.81 18.68
CA GLU A 111 22.65 22.70 19.81
C GLU A 111 24.00 23.37 19.49
N ALA A 112 24.50 23.20 18.26
CA ALA A 112 25.74 23.84 17.81
C ALA A 112 25.61 25.36 17.64
N GLU A 113 24.43 25.86 17.22
CA GLU A 113 24.19 27.30 17.03
C GLU A 113 23.87 28.03 18.34
N THR A 114 23.15 27.38 19.25
CA THR A 114 22.79 27.93 20.56
C THR A 114 23.90 27.74 21.59
N GLY A 115 24.70 26.69 21.46
CA GLY A 115 25.68 26.26 22.46
C GLY A 115 25.06 25.55 23.67
N GLU A 116 23.75 25.26 23.64
CA GLU A 116 23.02 24.59 24.70
C GLU A 116 22.68 23.16 24.27
N THR A 117 22.95 22.17 25.13
CA THR A 117 22.48 20.79 24.90
C THR A 117 20.97 20.72 25.13
N ILE A 118 20.20 20.23 24.15
CA ILE A 118 18.75 20.14 24.19
C ILE A 118 18.36 18.72 24.61
N PRO A 119 17.82 18.48 25.82
CA PRO A 119 17.45 17.12 26.22
C PRO A 119 16.20 16.63 25.45
N ASN A 120 15.21 17.50 25.29
CA ASN A 120 13.97 17.25 24.58
C ASN A 120 13.51 18.51 23.81
N ILE A 121 13.21 18.32 22.52
CA ILE A 121 12.90 19.41 21.59
C ILE A 121 11.57 20.08 21.91
N ASN A 122 10.56 19.32 22.36
CA ASN A 122 9.23 19.85 22.66
C ASN A 122 9.29 20.75 23.90
N THR A 123 10.00 20.31 24.95
CA THR A 123 10.19 21.11 26.17
C THR A 123 11.03 22.35 25.92
N TRP A 124 12.03 22.26 25.03
CA TRP A 124 12.87 23.40 24.66
C TRP A 124 12.07 24.46 23.88
N LEU A 125 11.26 24.02 22.89
CA LEU A 125 10.38 24.90 22.13
C LEU A 125 9.30 25.55 23.00
N THR A 126 8.74 24.84 23.98
CA THR A 126 7.77 25.44 24.92
C THR A 126 8.41 26.48 25.82
N ASN A 127 9.65 26.25 26.26
CA ASN A 127 10.41 27.21 27.07
C ASN A 127 10.84 28.47 26.28
N MET A 128 11.00 28.33 24.96
CA MET A 128 11.15 29.47 24.04
C MET A 128 9.83 30.25 23.90
N LYS A 129 8.69 29.57 23.68
CA LYS A 129 7.37 30.21 23.51
C LYS A 129 6.84 30.90 24.76
N SER A 130 7.22 30.47 25.96
CA SER A 130 6.80 31.10 27.22
C SER A 130 7.60 32.36 27.58
N LYS A 131 8.71 32.65 26.90
CA LYS A 131 9.57 33.83 27.14
C LYS A 131 9.32 35.02 26.20
N THR A 132 8.28 34.96 25.37
CA THR A 132 7.91 36.00 24.39
C THR A 132 7.19 37.21 24.99
N GLY A 133 7.58 37.64 26.19
CA GLY A 133 6.99 38.79 26.90
C GLY A 133 7.86 40.05 26.89
N THR A 134 9.18 39.92 27.07
CA THR A 134 10.09 41.07 27.09
C THR A 134 11.52 40.59 26.82
N ILE A 135 12.09 41.11 25.73
CA ILE A 135 13.51 41.18 25.38
C ILE A 135 14.23 39.82 25.17
N GLU A 136 14.55 39.59 23.90
CA GLU A 136 15.64 38.73 23.37
C GLU A 136 15.70 37.28 23.90
N GLY A 137 15.04 36.39 23.16
CA GLY A 137 15.28 34.94 23.26
C GLY A 137 16.77 34.64 23.11
N THR A 138 17.34 34.12 24.18
CA THR A 138 18.77 33.94 24.44
C THR A 138 19.42 32.94 23.48
N TRP A 139 19.81 33.38 22.29
CA TRP A 139 20.79 32.66 21.45
C TRP A 139 22.20 32.88 22.05
N ARG A 140 22.57 32.08 23.06
CA ARG A 140 23.69 32.43 23.94
C ARG A 140 25.10 32.13 23.40
N GLY A 141 25.25 31.44 22.27
CA GLY A 141 26.56 31.10 21.71
C GLY A 141 26.95 31.96 20.51
N ARG A 142 26.50 31.55 19.33
CA ARG A 142 26.92 32.15 18.05
C ARG A 142 26.49 33.60 17.89
N GLN A 143 25.29 33.96 18.37
CA GLN A 143 24.84 35.34 18.33
C GLN A 143 25.69 36.24 19.25
N GLN A 144 26.15 35.74 20.40
CA GLN A 144 27.10 36.50 21.24
C GLN A 144 28.45 36.66 20.56
N GLN A 145 28.96 35.64 19.86
CA GLN A 145 30.18 35.76 19.05
C GLN A 145 30.01 36.76 17.90
N ILE A 146 28.88 36.73 17.18
CA ILE A 146 28.57 37.68 16.11
C ILE A 146 28.46 39.11 16.68
N THR A 147 27.77 39.30 17.78
CA THR A 147 27.64 40.61 18.43
C THR A 147 28.99 41.12 18.94
N ALA A 148 29.83 40.26 19.52
CA ALA A 148 31.18 40.61 19.94
C ALA A 148 32.09 40.98 18.75
N LEU A 149 32.02 40.24 17.65
CA LEU A 149 32.72 40.54 16.41
C LEU A 149 32.23 41.85 15.78
N LYS A 150 30.92 42.09 15.74
CA LYS A 150 30.33 43.35 15.28
C LYS A 150 30.80 44.54 16.12
N SER A 151 30.82 44.39 17.44
CA SER A 151 31.38 45.40 18.38
C SER A 151 32.86 45.66 18.10
N ARG A 152 33.66 44.62 17.84
CA ARG A 152 35.08 44.75 17.52
C ARG A 152 35.32 45.39 16.16
N ILE A 153 34.51 45.06 15.16
CA ILE A 153 34.53 45.70 13.84
C ILE A 153 34.19 47.19 13.97
N ALA A 154 33.14 47.54 14.71
CA ALA A 154 32.78 48.93 14.97
C ALA A 154 33.93 49.69 15.63
N LYS A 155 34.57 49.12 16.66
CA LYS A 155 35.75 49.71 17.31
C LYS A 155 36.92 49.91 16.34
N LEU A 156 37.21 48.93 15.49
CA LEU A 156 38.26 49.03 14.47
C LEU A 156 37.93 50.08 13.40
N GLN A 157 36.66 50.19 13.00
CA GLN A 157 36.19 51.24 12.09
C GLN A 157 36.36 52.63 12.72
N THR A 158 36.02 52.81 13.99
CA THR A 158 36.26 54.08 14.70
C THR A 158 37.76 54.39 14.81
N GLN A 159 38.60 53.38 15.07
CA GLN A 159 40.06 53.55 15.11
C GLN A 159 40.66 53.92 13.74
N LEU A 160 40.13 53.38 12.64
CA LEU A 160 40.55 53.75 11.29
C LEU A 160 40.15 55.18 10.94
N VAL A 161 38.93 55.60 11.30
CA VAL A 161 38.45 56.98 11.09
C VAL A 161 39.25 57.99 11.93
N LEU A 162 39.66 57.61 13.14
CA LEU A 162 40.56 58.42 13.97
C LEU A 162 41.98 58.51 13.39
N LYS A 163 42.46 57.46 12.71
CA LYS A 163 43.79 57.42 12.10
C LYS A 163 43.87 58.19 10.77
N THR A 164 42.74 58.49 10.13
CA THR A 164 42.66 59.31 8.91
C THR A 164 42.65 60.83 9.16
N HIS A 165 42.72 61.30 10.41
CA HIS A 165 42.65 62.73 10.76
C HIS A 165 43.92 63.32 11.44
N SER A 166 45.07 62.66 11.42
CA SER A 166 46.35 63.33 11.73
C SER A 166 47.04 63.82 10.45
N PRO A 167 47.35 65.12 10.29
CA PRO A 167 48.05 65.63 9.12
C PRO A 167 49.56 65.34 9.19
N THR A 168 50.14 65.17 8.00
CA THR A 168 51.55 65.41 7.60
C THR A 168 52.65 64.50 8.17
N GLU A 169 53.16 63.57 7.34
CA GLU A 169 54.44 63.74 6.63
C GLU A 169 54.67 62.56 5.66
N ASP A 170 54.59 62.86 4.36
CA ASP A 170 54.96 61.97 3.27
C ASP A 170 56.49 61.87 3.16
N VAL A 171 57.04 60.68 3.37
CA VAL A 171 58.35 60.29 2.82
C VAL A 171 58.17 58.99 2.05
N ILE A 172 57.92 59.16 0.75
CA ILE A 172 57.95 58.10 -0.25
C ILE A 172 59.43 57.76 -0.52
N TYR A 173 59.92 56.65 0.02
CA TYR A 173 61.13 56.00 -0.49
C TYR A 173 60.82 55.38 -1.86
N LYS A 174 61.31 56.02 -2.93
CA LYS A 174 61.51 55.37 -4.23
C LYS A 174 62.95 54.88 -4.31
N ASP A 175 63.18 53.63 -3.94
CA ASP A 175 64.35 52.88 -4.41
C ASP A 175 63.97 52.09 -5.66
N LYS A 176 64.42 52.59 -6.81
CA LYS A 176 64.56 51.81 -8.05
C LYS A 176 65.96 52.07 -8.60
N GLU A 177 66.96 51.48 -7.95
CA GLU A 177 68.24 51.21 -8.58
C GLU A 177 68.16 49.85 -9.26
N THR A 178 67.81 49.85 -10.55
CA THR A 178 68.23 48.78 -11.47
C THR A 178 69.60 49.15 -12.02
N PHE A 179 70.61 48.80 -11.23
CA PHE A 179 71.95 48.48 -11.68
C PHE A 179 71.87 47.35 -12.71
N SER A 180 72.27 47.60 -13.95
CA SER A 180 72.52 46.56 -14.96
C SER A 180 73.89 46.80 -15.54
N GLY A 181 74.86 46.06 -15.01
CA GLY A 181 76.12 45.81 -15.68
C GLY A 181 75.94 44.74 -16.75
N ALA A 182 76.50 45.00 -17.94
CA ALA A 182 77.15 44.00 -18.79
C ALA A 182 77.80 44.70 -20.00
N THR A 183 79.11 44.92 -19.87
CA THR A 183 80.16 44.67 -20.86
C THR A 183 79.81 44.61 -22.36
N LEU A 184 80.45 45.46 -23.15
CA LEU A 184 80.94 45.07 -24.48
C LEU A 184 82.36 45.65 -24.68
N PHE A 185 83.32 44.75 -24.77
CA PHE A 185 84.71 45.03 -25.17
C PHE A 185 84.73 45.48 -26.64
N GLY A 186 85.49 46.54 -26.93
CA GLY A 186 85.83 46.97 -28.29
C GLY A 186 87.12 47.77 -28.23
N ALA A 187 88.21 47.14 -28.64
CA ALA A 187 89.56 47.70 -28.73
C ALA A 187 89.60 48.96 -29.60
N ASN A 188 90.48 49.92 -29.25
CA ASN A 188 91.41 50.55 -30.21
C ASN A 188 92.37 51.58 -29.57
N TYR A 189 93.66 51.31 -29.79
CA TYR A 189 94.81 52.18 -30.02
C TYR A 189 95.31 53.22 -28.98
N PHE A 190 96.53 52.93 -28.50
CA PHE A 190 97.73 53.79 -28.46
C PHE A 190 97.55 55.32 -28.55
N GLN A 191 98.02 56.06 -27.54
CA GLN A 191 99.11 57.04 -27.72
C GLN A 191 99.64 57.58 -26.38
N ASP A 192 100.77 57.01 -25.94
CA ASP A 192 101.81 57.78 -25.26
C ASP A 192 102.49 58.65 -26.32
N ASN A 193 102.77 59.91 -25.98
CA ASN A 193 103.73 60.75 -26.69
C ASN A 193 104.33 61.75 -25.69
N ASP A 194 105.32 61.26 -24.95
CA ASP A 194 106.38 62.09 -24.39
C ASP A 194 107.24 62.59 -25.55
N ASN A 195 107.34 63.91 -25.70
CA ASN A 195 108.36 64.56 -26.52
C ASN A 195 109.42 65.13 -25.59
N ASP A 196 110.65 64.68 -25.79
CA ASP A 196 111.82 65.05 -25.02
C ASP A 196 112.79 65.87 -25.89
N VAL A 197 113.51 66.79 -25.23
CA VAL A 197 114.83 67.38 -25.60
C VAL A 197 114.93 68.61 -26.54
N LEU A 198 115.37 69.76 -25.98
CA LEU A 198 116.71 70.44 -26.17
C LEU A 198 116.69 71.81 -25.44
N CYS A 199 117.43 72.00 -24.33
CA CYS A 199 118.82 72.51 -24.18
C CYS A 199 118.93 74.00 -23.78
N SER A 200 119.58 74.30 -22.64
CA SER A 200 120.79 75.14 -22.54
C SER A 200 121.31 75.34 -21.09
N SER A 201 122.63 75.16 -20.95
CA SER A 201 123.60 75.20 -19.82
C SER A 201 123.73 76.56 -19.06
N PRO A 202 124.69 76.77 -18.11
CA PRO A 202 125.21 75.97 -16.96
C PRO A 202 125.36 76.79 -15.65
N GLN A 203 125.60 76.16 -14.48
CA GLN A 203 126.80 76.39 -13.62
C GLN A 203 126.75 75.73 -12.21
N VAL A 204 127.83 75.00 -11.89
CA VAL A 204 128.55 74.89 -10.60
C VAL A 204 128.10 73.85 -9.54
N TYR A 205 128.87 72.74 -9.53
CA TYR A 205 129.47 71.99 -8.41
C TYR A 205 128.62 71.46 -7.21
N ASN A 206 128.48 70.12 -7.15
CA ASN A 206 128.92 69.21 -6.07
C ASN A 206 127.91 68.07 -5.73
N ASN A 207 128.37 66.82 -5.94
CA ASN A 207 127.96 65.54 -5.32
C ASN A 207 126.53 64.96 -5.57
N SER A 208 126.48 63.96 -6.48
CA SER A 208 125.56 62.78 -6.54
C SER A 208 124.07 62.94 -6.98
N PRO A 209 123.76 62.93 -8.29
CA PRO A 209 122.40 62.73 -8.84
C PRO A 209 122.02 61.27 -9.15
N LYS A 210 122.99 60.34 -9.27
CA LYS A 210 122.70 58.92 -9.56
C LYS A 210 122.02 58.19 -8.41
N LEU A 211 122.38 58.49 -7.16
CA LEU A 211 121.78 57.84 -5.98
C LEU A 211 120.33 58.29 -5.76
N ASN A 212 120.04 59.58 -5.93
CA ASN A 212 118.68 60.12 -5.77
C ASN A 212 117.71 59.57 -6.82
N HIS A 213 118.11 59.46 -8.09
CA HIS A 213 117.27 58.84 -9.13
C HIS A 213 117.03 57.33 -8.92
N ILE A 214 117.99 56.60 -8.35
CA ILE A 214 117.81 55.17 -8.03
C ILE A 214 116.88 55.01 -6.82
N VAL A 215 117.01 55.85 -5.80
CA VAL A 215 116.13 55.87 -4.63
C VAL A 215 114.71 56.23 -5.03
N GLU A 216 114.52 57.25 -5.87
CA GLU A 216 113.21 57.67 -6.38
C GLU A 216 112.57 56.59 -7.27
N ARG A 217 113.34 55.96 -8.17
CA ARG A 217 112.86 54.84 -8.98
C ARG A 217 112.50 53.62 -8.14
N ASN A 218 113.25 53.34 -7.08
CA ASN A 218 112.94 52.26 -6.14
C ASN A 218 111.71 52.59 -5.31
N ALA A 219 111.53 53.84 -4.88
CA ALA A 219 110.33 54.31 -4.21
C ALA A 219 109.08 54.13 -5.10
N ILE A 220 109.15 54.54 -6.37
CA ILE A 220 108.06 54.36 -7.35
C ILE A 220 107.76 52.87 -7.60
N LYS A 221 108.80 52.01 -7.66
CA LYS A 221 108.60 50.56 -7.77
C LYS A 221 107.94 49.98 -6.53
N THR A 222 108.36 50.40 -5.34
CA THR A 222 107.75 49.93 -4.09
C THR A 222 106.31 50.40 -3.96
N THR A 223 105.98 51.64 -4.33
CA THR A 223 104.59 52.13 -4.32
C THR A 223 103.73 51.36 -5.32
N HIS A 224 104.25 51.09 -6.52
CA HIS A 224 103.55 50.26 -7.51
C HIS A 224 103.34 48.81 -7.03
N ILE A 225 104.34 48.21 -6.39
CA ILE A 225 104.20 46.86 -5.79
C ILE A 225 103.14 46.87 -4.69
N THR A 226 103.14 47.87 -3.81
CA THR A 226 102.11 47.98 -2.76
C THR A 226 100.72 48.20 -3.36
N GLN A 227 100.60 48.97 -4.45
CA GLN A 227 99.33 49.16 -5.15
C GLN A 227 98.82 47.85 -5.73
N LEU A 228 99.67 47.08 -6.43
CA LEU A 228 99.31 45.76 -6.94
C LEU A 228 98.94 44.77 -5.83
N GLN A 229 99.59 44.85 -4.66
CA GLN A 229 99.24 44.02 -3.51
C GLN A 229 97.86 44.39 -2.94
N ASN A 230 97.55 45.69 -2.87
CA ASN A 230 96.23 46.17 -2.47
C ASN A 230 95.15 45.76 -3.48
N ASP A 231 95.43 45.90 -4.78
CA ASP A 231 94.51 45.49 -5.84
C ASP A 231 94.29 43.97 -5.83
N LYS A 232 95.34 43.17 -5.61
CA LYS A 232 95.22 41.73 -5.43
C LYS A 232 94.31 41.38 -4.25
N LYS A 233 94.53 42.01 -3.08
CA LYS A 233 93.70 41.79 -1.89
C LYS A 233 92.24 42.18 -2.15
N ARG A 234 92.01 43.32 -2.80
CA ARG A 234 90.67 43.78 -3.18
C ARG A 234 89.98 42.78 -4.12
N LEU A 235 90.68 42.29 -5.14
CA LEU A 235 90.15 41.28 -6.07
C LEU A 235 89.83 39.94 -5.37
N GLU A 236 90.63 39.54 -4.37
CA GLU A 236 90.35 38.35 -3.55
C GLU A 236 89.08 38.53 -2.70
N GLU A 237 88.88 39.71 -2.09
CA GLU A 237 87.66 40.05 -1.36
C GLU A 237 86.42 40.10 -2.28
N ASP A 238 86.56 40.69 -3.47
CA ASP A 238 85.50 40.74 -4.47
C ASP A 238 85.13 39.31 -4.95
N LEU A 239 86.13 38.45 -5.21
CA LEU A 239 85.91 37.05 -5.57
C LEU A 239 85.13 36.29 -4.50
N ASP A 240 85.48 36.48 -3.22
CA ASP A 240 84.80 35.84 -2.10
C ASP A 240 83.37 36.37 -1.93
N SER A 241 83.16 37.67 -2.14
CA SER A 241 81.82 38.27 -2.14
C SER A 241 80.93 37.68 -3.24
N ILE A 242 81.48 37.51 -4.47
CA ILE A 242 80.79 36.92 -5.62
C ILE A 242 80.48 35.44 -5.37
N LYS A 243 81.38 34.67 -4.76
CA LYS A 243 81.10 33.27 -4.39
C LYS A 243 79.94 33.15 -3.40
N ARG A 244 79.89 34.03 -2.39
CA ARG A 244 78.78 34.03 -1.41
C ARG A 244 77.46 34.42 -2.07
N THR A 245 77.43 35.42 -2.94
CA THR A 245 76.20 35.80 -3.66
C THR A 245 75.76 34.71 -4.64
N HIS A 246 76.71 34.07 -5.34
CA HIS A 246 76.42 32.93 -6.20
C HIS A 246 75.78 31.76 -5.42
N GLN A 247 76.32 31.40 -4.25
CA GLN A 247 75.75 30.36 -3.39
C GLN A 247 74.35 30.72 -2.90
N LYS A 248 74.12 31.96 -2.46
CA LYS A 248 72.79 32.46 -2.06
C LYS A 248 71.78 32.37 -3.22
N THR A 249 72.17 32.79 -4.42
CA THR A 249 71.32 32.73 -5.61
C THR A 249 71.03 31.29 -6.01
N LYS A 250 72.01 30.39 -5.90
CA LYS A 250 71.83 28.95 -6.16
C LYS A 250 70.80 28.32 -5.20
N LEU A 251 70.87 28.62 -3.91
CA LEU A 251 69.87 28.16 -2.93
C LEU A 251 68.49 28.72 -3.23
N ARG A 252 68.40 30.02 -3.57
CA ARG A 252 67.14 30.65 -3.96
C ARG A 252 66.52 29.99 -5.20
N ILE A 253 67.32 29.71 -6.24
CA ILE A 253 66.85 29.03 -7.45
C ILE A 253 66.33 27.63 -7.11
N ASN A 254 67.04 26.87 -6.26
CA ASN A 254 66.59 25.54 -5.85
C ASN A 254 65.27 25.59 -5.07
N ASN A 255 65.11 26.55 -4.14
CA ASN A 255 63.87 26.72 -3.40
C ASN A 255 62.70 27.10 -4.32
N LEU A 256 62.92 28.06 -5.23
CA LEU A 256 61.91 28.46 -6.22
C LEU A 256 61.53 27.30 -7.16
N LEU A 257 62.50 26.46 -7.55
CA LEU A 257 62.23 25.28 -8.38
C LEU A 257 61.36 24.26 -7.62
N GLN A 258 61.61 24.06 -6.33
CA GLN A 258 60.80 23.19 -5.50
C GLN A 258 59.38 23.75 -5.32
N GLU A 259 59.23 25.03 -5.03
CA GLU A 259 57.92 25.71 -4.98
C GLU A 259 57.17 25.58 -6.31
N GLN A 260 57.86 25.75 -7.45
CA GLN A 260 57.26 25.57 -8.77
C GLN A 260 56.75 24.13 -8.97
N LYS A 261 57.48 23.13 -8.49
CA LYS A 261 57.09 21.72 -8.56
C LYS A 261 55.85 21.45 -7.70
N ASP A 262 55.83 21.98 -6.48
CA ASP A 262 54.72 21.82 -5.55
C ASP A 262 53.45 22.51 -6.08
N LEU A 263 53.57 23.71 -6.65
CA LEU A 263 52.46 24.41 -7.30
C LEU A 263 51.93 23.63 -8.52
N LYS A 264 52.81 23.05 -9.34
CA LYS A 264 52.37 22.19 -10.46
C LYS A 264 51.60 20.96 -9.98
N GLN A 265 52.03 20.33 -8.88
CA GLN A 265 51.31 19.20 -8.29
C GLN A 265 49.93 19.62 -7.77
N GLN A 266 49.83 20.77 -7.10
CA GLN A 266 48.56 21.32 -6.64
C GLN A 266 47.62 21.62 -7.81
N ILE A 267 48.13 22.18 -8.92
CA ILE A 267 47.33 22.43 -10.13
C ILE A 267 46.78 21.11 -10.70
N VAL A 268 47.62 20.08 -10.83
CA VAL A 268 47.18 18.76 -11.33
C VAL A 268 46.11 18.16 -10.42
N PHE A 269 46.28 18.24 -9.10
CA PHE A 269 45.29 17.78 -8.14
C PHE A 269 43.95 18.51 -8.28
N LEU A 270 43.97 19.83 -8.44
CA LEU A 270 42.75 20.62 -8.66
C LEU A 270 42.06 20.27 -9.98
N ILE A 271 42.81 20.05 -11.06
CA ILE A 271 42.25 19.59 -12.35
C ILE A 271 41.57 18.24 -12.18
N GLN A 272 42.20 17.30 -11.45
CA GLN A 272 41.62 15.98 -11.23
C GLN A 272 40.35 16.05 -10.36
N LYS A 273 40.34 16.91 -9.34
CA LYS A 273 39.13 17.17 -8.56
C LYS A 273 38.01 17.75 -9.43
N GLY A 274 38.34 18.71 -10.30
CA GLY A 274 37.37 19.28 -11.25
C GLY A 274 36.73 18.24 -12.15
N LYS A 275 37.49 17.24 -12.64
CA LYS A 275 36.93 16.13 -13.44
C LYS A 275 35.90 15.31 -12.67
N HIS A 276 36.17 15.01 -11.40
CA HIS A 276 35.21 14.26 -10.57
C HIS A 276 33.95 15.08 -10.28
N ASP A 277 34.09 16.40 -10.13
CA ASP A 277 32.95 17.31 -10.00
C ASP A 277 32.13 17.34 -11.31
N ASP A 278 32.77 17.34 -12.48
CA ASP A 278 32.11 17.25 -13.78
C ASP A 278 31.36 15.92 -13.97
N GLU A 279 31.97 14.79 -13.61
CA GLU A 279 31.34 13.45 -13.62
C GLU A 279 30.11 13.39 -12.70
N LEU A 280 30.18 14.06 -11.54
CA LEU A 280 29.05 14.17 -10.62
C LEU A 280 27.92 15.02 -11.22
N VAL A 281 28.25 16.16 -11.83
CA VAL A 281 27.28 17.03 -12.51
C VAL A 281 26.59 16.27 -13.65
N GLU A 282 27.34 15.56 -14.48
CA GLU A 282 26.80 14.74 -15.57
C GLU A 282 25.84 13.66 -15.04
N SER A 283 26.25 12.95 -13.98
CA SER A 283 25.41 11.93 -13.32
C SER A 283 24.10 12.52 -12.76
N LEU A 284 24.15 13.72 -12.19
CA LEU A 284 22.97 14.42 -11.69
C LEU A 284 22.06 14.92 -12.81
N VAL A 285 22.63 15.41 -13.91
CA VAL A 285 21.87 15.83 -15.10
C VAL A 285 21.17 14.64 -15.73
N GLN A 286 21.86 13.51 -15.92
CA GLN A 286 21.27 12.29 -16.45
C GLN A 286 20.10 11.80 -15.58
N ARG A 287 20.30 11.76 -14.25
CA ARG A 287 19.24 11.37 -13.31
C ARG A 287 18.03 12.31 -13.39
N ASN A 288 18.26 13.62 -13.53
CA ASN A 288 17.19 14.60 -13.68
C ASN A 288 16.42 14.40 -15.00
N GLU A 289 17.12 14.09 -16.09
CA GLU A 289 16.50 13.78 -17.37
C GLU A 289 15.62 12.52 -17.29
N ASP A 290 16.12 11.45 -16.65
CA ASP A 290 15.36 10.23 -16.43
C ASP A 290 14.09 10.49 -15.61
N LEU A 291 14.18 11.29 -14.54
CA LEU A 291 13.03 11.70 -13.74
C LEU A 291 12.02 12.52 -14.53
N GLN A 292 12.48 13.45 -15.39
CA GLN A 292 11.59 14.21 -16.27
C GLN A 292 10.89 13.30 -17.27
N ASN A 293 11.58 12.30 -17.81
CA ASN A 293 11.01 11.33 -18.74
C ASN A 293 9.99 10.42 -18.05
N GLU A 294 10.24 10.02 -16.80
CA GLU A 294 9.28 9.28 -15.98
C GLU A 294 8.02 10.11 -15.70
N LEU A 295 8.18 11.40 -15.36
CA LEU A 295 7.06 12.31 -15.14
C LEU A 295 6.21 12.49 -16.41
N LYS A 296 6.84 12.63 -17.58
CA LYS A 296 6.13 12.68 -18.87
C LYS A 296 5.33 11.40 -19.12
N ARG A 297 5.93 10.22 -18.86
CA ARG A 297 5.25 8.92 -19.00
C ARG A 297 4.07 8.79 -18.03
N ILE A 298 4.25 9.16 -16.76
CA ILE A 298 3.17 9.16 -15.76
C ILE A 298 2.03 10.09 -16.17
N ASN A 299 2.34 11.29 -16.67
CA ASN A 299 1.34 12.24 -17.13
C ASN A 299 0.53 11.68 -18.31
N GLN A 300 1.19 11.07 -19.29
CA GLN A 300 0.53 10.42 -20.42
C GLN A 300 -0.42 9.30 -19.96
N ILE A 301 0.05 8.43 -19.04
CA ILE A 301 -0.77 7.36 -18.46
C ILE A 301 -1.98 7.94 -17.72
N ASN A 302 -1.83 9.06 -17.02
CA ASN A 302 -2.93 9.71 -16.32
C ASN A 302 -3.97 10.27 -17.30
N ILE A 303 -3.55 10.93 -18.38
CA ILE A 303 -4.43 11.42 -19.43
C ILE A 303 -5.24 10.27 -20.05
N GLU A 304 -4.60 9.13 -20.35
CA GLU A 304 -5.29 7.95 -20.88
C GLU A 304 -6.29 7.34 -19.88
N LYS A 305 -5.92 7.31 -18.59
CA LYS A 305 -6.83 6.86 -17.52
C LYS A 305 -8.01 7.81 -17.36
N ASP A 306 -7.82 9.12 -17.48
CA ASP A 306 -8.90 10.11 -17.42
C ASP A 306 -9.87 9.94 -18.59
N LYS A 307 -9.37 9.78 -19.82
CA LYS A 307 -10.21 9.46 -20.98
C LYS A 307 -11.01 8.18 -20.79
N LYS A 308 -10.39 7.13 -20.26
CA LYS A 308 -11.09 5.87 -19.97
C LYS A 308 -12.16 6.02 -18.90
N ARG A 309 -11.91 6.83 -17.86
CA ARG A 309 -12.90 7.17 -16.82
C ARG A 309 -14.08 7.92 -17.41
N GLU A 310 -13.82 8.88 -18.31
CA GLU A 310 -14.85 9.67 -18.98
C GLU A 310 -15.74 8.80 -19.87
N LEU A 311 -15.15 7.92 -20.69
CA LEU A 311 -15.89 6.95 -21.50
C LEU A 311 -16.78 6.05 -20.64
N LEU A 312 -16.24 5.49 -19.55
CA LEU A 312 -17.00 4.63 -18.65
C LEU A 312 -18.14 5.39 -17.96
N SER A 313 -17.91 6.66 -17.59
CA SER A 313 -18.95 7.53 -17.03
C SER A 313 -20.08 7.78 -18.01
N GLN A 314 -19.76 8.01 -19.28
CA GLN A 314 -20.74 8.18 -20.35
C GLN A 314 -21.55 6.90 -20.60
N GLU A 315 -20.89 5.73 -20.64
CA GLU A 315 -21.55 4.44 -20.76
C GLU A 315 -22.51 4.16 -19.60
N LEU A 316 -22.09 4.46 -18.36
CA LEU A 316 -22.94 4.32 -17.17
C LEU A 316 -24.16 5.24 -17.23
N SER A 317 -23.99 6.49 -17.68
CA SER A 317 -25.09 7.44 -17.84
C SER A 317 -26.12 6.96 -18.87
N ASN A 318 -25.65 6.46 -20.02
CA ASN A 318 -26.53 5.90 -21.06
C ASN A 318 -27.29 4.67 -20.55
N PHE A 319 -26.63 3.80 -19.79
CA PHE A 319 -27.25 2.63 -19.19
C PHE A 319 -28.30 3.01 -18.14
N GLU A 320 -28.01 4.00 -17.30
CA GLU A 320 -28.96 4.53 -16.31
C GLU A 320 -30.20 5.13 -16.98
N GLN A 321 -30.02 5.92 -18.05
CA GLN A 321 -31.14 6.44 -18.84
C GLN A 321 -32.01 5.32 -19.41
N THR A 322 -31.39 4.27 -19.95
CA THR A 322 -32.10 3.12 -20.51
C THR A 322 -32.93 2.40 -19.45
N LYS A 323 -32.33 2.11 -18.29
CA LYS A 323 -33.04 1.51 -17.15
C LYS A 323 -34.19 2.38 -16.67
N ASN A 324 -33.99 3.69 -16.58
CA ASN A 324 -35.04 4.61 -16.14
C ASN A 324 -36.23 4.64 -17.12
N MET A 325 -35.98 4.52 -18.43
CA MET A 325 -37.06 4.39 -19.41
C MET A 325 -37.82 3.07 -19.24
N GLU A 326 -37.12 1.96 -18.97
CA GLU A 326 -37.74 0.66 -18.76
C GLU A 326 -38.55 0.60 -17.45
N ILE A 327 -38.01 1.15 -16.36
CA ILE A 327 -38.72 1.28 -15.07
C ILE A 327 -40.03 2.04 -15.26
N LYS A 328 -40.00 3.21 -15.93
CA LYS A 328 -41.22 3.99 -16.22
C LYS A 328 -42.26 3.19 -17.00
N LYS A 329 -41.82 2.37 -17.97
CA LYS A 329 -42.71 1.50 -18.75
C LYS A 329 -43.34 0.42 -17.86
N LEU A 330 -42.55 -0.20 -16.99
CA LEU A 330 -43.03 -1.20 -16.03
C LEU A 330 -44.00 -0.60 -15.01
N GLU A 331 -43.71 0.59 -14.49
CA GLU A 331 -44.61 1.34 -13.59
C GLU A 331 -45.96 1.61 -14.26
N HIS A 332 -45.95 2.03 -15.52
CA HIS A 332 -47.19 2.24 -16.27
C HIS A 332 -48.00 0.94 -16.42
N ASN A 333 -47.34 -0.17 -16.76
CA ASN A 333 -47.97 -1.48 -16.87
C ASN A 333 -48.55 -1.96 -15.53
N LEU A 334 -47.82 -1.77 -14.43
CA LEU A 334 -48.30 -2.10 -13.09
C LEU A 334 -49.55 -1.29 -12.73
N GLN A 335 -49.56 0.00 -13.05
CA GLN A 335 -50.73 0.85 -12.83
C GLN A 335 -51.94 0.37 -13.66
N HIS A 336 -51.71 -0.05 -14.91
CA HIS A 336 -52.76 -0.62 -15.75
C HIS A 336 -53.32 -1.94 -15.17
N ILE A 337 -52.45 -2.85 -14.74
CA ILE A 337 -52.86 -4.12 -14.10
C ILE A 337 -53.66 -3.86 -12.82
N LYS A 338 -53.26 -2.87 -12.02
CA LYS A 338 -53.98 -2.46 -10.80
C LYS A 338 -55.40 -2.01 -11.12
N ASN A 339 -55.58 -1.21 -12.17
CA ASN A 339 -56.91 -0.77 -12.61
C ASN A 339 -57.78 -1.95 -13.06
N LEU A 340 -57.23 -2.87 -13.87
CA LEU A 340 -57.93 -4.08 -14.30
C LEU A 340 -58.32 -4.99 -13.13
N THR A 341 -57.49 -5.04 -12.08
CA THR A 341 -57.79 -5.80 -10.86
C THR A 341 -58.98 -5.19 -10.11
N ILE A 342 -59.03 -3.86 -9.99
CA ILE A 342 -60.15 -3.16 -9.37
C ILE A 342 -61.45 -3.41 -10.15
N GLU A 343 -61.40 -3.34 -11.48
CA GLU A 343 -62.55 -3.62 -12.34
C GLU A 343 -63.04 -5.06 -12.18
N ARG A 344 -62.11 -6.03 -12.22
CA ARG A 344 -62.40 -7.45 -11.97
C ARG A 344 -63.08 -7.63 -10.61
N ASP A 345 -62.55 -7.05 -9.55
CA ASP A 345 -63.08 -7.20 -8.19
C ASP A 345 -64.47 -6.56 -8.06
N GLY A 346 -64.73 -5.46 -8.77
CA GLY A 346 -66.06 -4.86 -8.88
C GLY A 346 -67.05 -5.80 -9.57
N LEU A 347 -66.65 -6.45 -10.67
CA LEU A 347 -67.47 -7.42 -11.39
C LEU A 347 -67.75 -8.67 -10.56
N VAL A 348 -66.75 -9.19 -9.83
CA VAL A 348 -66.92 -10.34 -8.92
C VAL A 348 -67.98 -10.04 -7.86
N LYS A 349 -67.90 -8.88 -7.19
CA LYS A 349 -68.92 -8.47 -6.20
C LYS A 349 -70.32 -8.35 -6.80
N LEU A 350 -70.42 -7.91 -8.06
CA LEU A 350 -71.71 -7.84 -8.75
C LEU A 350 -72.29 -9.25 -8.97
N VAL A 351 -71.45 -10.20 -9.39
CA VAL A 351 -71.85 -11.61 -9.57
C VAL A 351 -72.28 -12.22 -8.25
N GLU A 352 -71.49 -12.06 -7.18
CA GLU A 352 -71.84 -12.55 -5.84
C GLU A 352 -73.21 -12.01 -5.37
N ASN A 353 -73.50 -10.73 -5.61
CA ASN A 353 -74.79 -10.13 -5.29
C ASN A 353 -75.95 -10.71 -6.13
N MET A 354 -75.71 -10.98 -7.42
CA MET A 354 -76.70 -11.61 -8.30
C MET A 354 -76.98 -13.05 -7.87
N GLU A 355 -75.95 -13.82 -7.51
CA GLU A 355 -76.09 -15.19 -6.99
C GLU A 355 -76.93 -15.21 -5.70
N TYR A 356 -76.64 -14.33 -4.75
CA TYR A 356 -77.43 -14.19 -3.53
C TYR A 356 -78.90 -13.88 -3.81
N ARG A 357 -79.18 -12.97 -4.76
CA ARG A 357 -80.56 -12.63 -5.15
C ARG A 357 -81.28 -13.81 -5.83
N ILE A 358 -80.57 -14.58 -6.66
CA ILE A 358 -81.13 -15.79 -7.28
C ILE A 358 -81.49 -16.82 -6.20
N GLU A 359 -80.62 -17.03 -5.21
CA GLU A 359 -80.87 -17.95 -4.10
C GLU A 359 -82.09 -17.53 -3.26
N GLU A 360 -82.22 -16.23 -2.97
CA GLU A 360 -83.39 -15.66 -2.30
C GLU A 360 -84.69 -15.92 -3.09
N LEU A 361 -84.70 -15.60 -4.39
CA LEU A 361 -85.85 -15.83 -5.27
C LEU A 361 -86.18 -17.32 -5.41
N PHE A 362 -85.17 -18.19 -5.44
CA PHE A 362 -85.35 -19.64 -5.49
C PHE A 362 -86.03 -20.15 -4.21
N ASN A 363 -85.59 -19.69 -3.04
CA ASN A 363 -86.21 -20.02 -1.76
C ASN A 363 -87.66 -19.52 -1.66
N GLU A 364 -87.95 -18.31 -2.15
CA GLU A 364 -89.30 -17.77 -2.21
C GLU A 364 -90.20 -18.60 -3.14
N LYS A 365 -89.71 -18.93 -4.34
CA LYS A 365 -90.41 -19.81 -5.28
C LYS A 365 -90.71 -21.17 -4.63
N MET A 366 -89.75 -21.78 -3.93
CA MET A 366 -89.95 -23.07 -3.28
C MET A 366 -91.05 -23.01 -2.19
N LYS A 367 -91.10 -21.92 -1.40
CA LYS A 367 -92.20 -21.69 -0.44
C LYS A 367 -93.56 -21.60 -1.14
N LEU A 368 -93.65 -20.84 -2.23
CA LEU A 368 -94.88 -20.70 -3.02
C LEU A 368 -95.30 -22.02 -3.67
N GLU A 369 -94.35 -22.83 -4.16
CA GLU A 369 -94.63 -24.17 -4.71
C GLU A 369 -95.19 -25.11 -3.62
N ILE A 370 -94.63 -25.10 -2.41
CA ILE A 370 -95.16 -25.85 -1.27
C ILE A 370 -96.60 -25.40 -0.95
N GLN A 371 -96.84 -24.09 -0.87
CA GLN A 371 -98.17 -23.54 -0.61
C GLN A 371 -99.19 -23.91 -1.72
N ASN A 372 -98.79 -23.85 -2.99
CA ASN A 372 -99.61 -24.27 -4.12
C ASN A 372 -99.89 -25.77 -4.09
N ALA A 373 -98.90 -26.60 -3.72
CA ALA A 373 -99.10 -28.03 -3.55
C ALA A 373 -100.08 -28.33 -2.42
N GLU A 374 -100.02 -27.59 -1.30
CA GLU A 374 -101.01 -27.69 -0.21
C GLU A 374 -102.41 -27.27 -0.63
N LEU A 375 -102.55 -26.15 -1.35
CA LEU A 375 -103.83 -25.72 -1.91
C LEU A 375 -104.37 -26.75 -2.89
N THR A 376 -103.52 -27.29 -3.76
CA THR A 376 -103.88 -28.36 -4.70
C THR A 376 -104.30 -29.62 -3.95
N ARG A 377 -103.61 -30.01 -2.87
CA ARG A 377 -104.05 -31.11 -1.98
C ARG A 377 -105.39 -30.80 -1.31
N LYS A 378 -105.65 -29.56 -0.88
CA LYS A 378 -106.96 -29.16 -0.30
C LYS A 378 -108.09 -29.20 -1.35
N THR A 379 -107.79 -28.86 -2.60
CA THR A 379 -108.74 -28.93 -3.73
C THR A 379 -108.98 -30.37 -4.19
N ILE A 380 -107.92 -31.19 -4.23
CA ILE A 380 -108.01 -32.64 -4.48
C ILE A 380 -108.69 -33.34 -3.29
N ALA A 381 -108.50 -32.90 -2.04
CA ALA A 381 -109.23 -33.45 -0.89
C ALA A 381 -110.74 -33.15 -0.94
N LYS A 382 -111.17 -32.14 -1.72
CA LYS A 382 -112.58 -31.91 -2.07
C LYS A 382 -113.08 -32.75 -3.25
N SER A 383 -112.20 -33.48 -3.94
CA SER A 383 -112.51 -34.37 -5.07
C SER A 383 -111.85 -35.75 -4.86
N TYR A 384 -112.60 -36.65 -4.22
CA TYR A 384 -112.21 -37.99 -3.77
C TYR A 384 -111.07 -38.70 -4.52
N SER A 385 -110.16 -39.29 -3.72
CA SER A 385 -109.33 -40.49 -3.97
C SER A 385 -108.69 -40.67 -5.35
N ILE A 386 -107.35 -40.69 -5.43
CA ILE A 386 -106.58 -41.70 -6.20
C ILE A 386 -105.05 -41.50 -6.06
N LYS A 387 -104.41 -42.60 -5.66
CA LYS A 387 -103.04 -43.12 -5.90
C LYS A 387 -101.79 -42.29 -5.53
N LYS A 388 -101.04 -42.94 -4.63
CA LYS A 388 -99.70 -42.65 -4.11
C LYS A 388 -98.71 -43.62 -4.77
N SER A 389 -97.73 -43.10 -5.50
CA SER A 389 -96.45 -43.74 -5.87
C SER A 389 -95.68 -42.66 -6.65
N LEU A 390 -94.41 -42.35 -6.45
CA LEU A 390 -93.25 -43.24 -6.46
C LEU A 390 -92.03 -42.38 -6.04
N LEU A 391 -91.20 -42.86 -5.12
CA LEU A 391 -89.89 -42.29 -4.81
C LEU A 391 -88.83 -43.22 -5.42
N PRO A 392 -87.85 -42.74 -6.19
CA PRO A 392 -86.67 -43.52 -6.52
C PRO A 392 -85.55 -43.23 -5.51
N SER A 393 -85.07 -44.27 -4.84
CA SER A 393 -83.84 -44.25 -4.05
C SER A 393 -82.62 -44.28 -4.97
N GLU A 394 -81.76 -43.28 -4.81
CA GLU A 394 -80.52 -43.07 -5.52
C GLU A 394 -79.41 -44.05 -5.09
N LYS A 395 -78.90 -44.83 -6.06
CA LYS A 395 -77.69 -45.66 -5.95
C LYS A 395 -76.46 -44.81 -6.30
N PHE A 396 -75.82 -44.13 -5.33
CA PHE A 396 -74.80 -43.12 -5.62
C PHE A 396 -73.32 -43.53 -5.45
N ASN A 397 -72.99 -44.79 -5.13
CA ASN A 397 -71.60 -45.13 -4.72
C ASN A 397 -70.74 -45.89 -5.72
N GLN A 398 -71.21 -46.21 -6.93
CA GLN A 398 -70.40 -46.91 -7.96
C GLN A 398 -69.88 -46.03 -9.11
N ASN A 399 -70.23 -44.73 -9.18
CA ASN A 399 -69.96 -43.89 -10.36
C ASN A 399 -68.81 -42.87 -10.24
N LYS A 400 -68.09 -42.80 -9.12
CA LYS A 400 -67.16 -41.67 -8.87
C LYS A 400 -65.92 -41.66 -9.78
N GLU A 401 -65.28 -42.81 -10.02
CA GLU A 401 -64.11 -42.91 -10.92
C GLU A 401 -64.50 -42.67 -12.40
N GLN A 402 -65.67 -43.16 -12.82
CA GLN A 402 -66.16 -42.93 -14.17
C GLN A 402 -66.53 -41.46 -14.42
N LEU A 403 -67.04 -40.77 -13.38
CA LEU A 403 -67.39 -39.35 -13.45
C LEU A 403 -66.14 -38.46 -13.56
N ILE A 404 -65.09 -38.73 -12.78
CA ILE A 404 -63.83 -37.97 -12.86
C ILE A 404 -63.20 -38.12 -14.24
N ASN A 405 -63.14 -39.35 -14.77
CA ASN A 405 -62.62 -39.61 -16.11
C ASN A 405 -63.42 -38.90 -17.22
N TYR A 406 -64.75 -38.79 -17.07
CA TYR A 406 -65.57 -38.06 -18.01
C TYR A 406 -65.34 -36.54 -17.93
N LEU A 407 -65.25 -35.98 -16.71
CA LEU A 407 -65.04 -34.55 -16.48
C LEU A 407 -63.67 -34.06 -16.95
N THR A 408 -62.65 -34.92 -16.95
CA THR A 408 -61.30 -34.60 -17.43
C THR A 408 -61.12 -34.83 -18.93
N HIS A 409 -62.08 -35.50 -19.59
CA HIS A 409 -62.00 -35.79 -21.02
C HIS A 409 -62.39 -34.60 -21.89
N GLN A 410 -61.85 -34.55 -23.11
CA GLN A 410 -62.14 -33.50 -24.09
C GLN A 410 -63.61 -33.54 -24.56
N ASP A 411 -64.27 -34.70 -24.46
CA ASP A 411 -65.67 -34.88 -24.84
C ASP A 411 -66.63 -34.08 -23.97
N TYR A 412 -66.30 -33.84 -22.69
CA TYR A 412 -67.08 -32.98 -21.82
C TYR A 412 -67.16 -31.53 -22.34
N ILE A 413 -66.05 -31.01 -22.88
CA ILE A 413 -66.02 -29.69 -23.52
C ILE A 413 -66.91 -29.70 -24.77
N ASN A 414 -66.82 -30.75 -25.59
CA ASN A 414 -67.60 -30.87 -26.82
C ASN A 414 -69.11 -30.95 -26.52
N ASP A 415 -69.49 -31.68 -25.48
CA ASP A 415 -70.87 -31.80 -25.03
C ASP A 415 -71.41 -30.48 -24.50
N ILE A 416 -70.64 -29.75 -23.69
CA ILE A 416 -71.02 -28.39 -23.24
C ILE A 416 -71.17 -27.43 -24.44
N ILE A 417 -70.23 -27.46 -25.38
CA ILE A 417 -70.28 -26.63 -26.59
C ILE A 417 -71.53 -26.96 -27.41
N SER A 418 -71.91 -28.24 -27.51
CA SER A 418 -73.09 -28.67 -28.26
C SER A 418 -74.41 -28.26 -27.60
N GLN A 419 -74.42 -28.11 -26.27
CA GLN A 419 -75.63 -27.80 -25.50
C GLN A 419 -75.85 -26.29 -25.28
N CYS A 420 -74.82 -25.46 -25.48
CA CYS A 420 -74.92 -24.02 -25.23
C CYS A 420 -74.99 -23.18 -26.50
N SER A 421 -76.04 -22.36 -26.65
CA SER A 421 -76.20 -21.36 -27.70
C SER A 421 -75.45 -20.04 -27.38
N LEU A 422 -74.13 -20.12 -27.17
CA LEU A 422 -73.27 -18.98 -26.84
C LEU A 422 -72.61 -18.37 -28.09
N THR A 423 -72.15 -17.12 -28.00
CA THR A 423 -71.35 -16.51 -29.07
C THR A 423 -69.96 -17.16 -29.15
N ALA A 424 -69.35 -17.16 -30.34
CA ALA A 424 -68.03 -17.77 -30.55
C ALA A 424 -66.93 -17.19 -29.65
N HIS A 425 -67.05 -15.92 -29.23
CA HIS A 425 -66.11 -15.28 -28.31
C HIS A 425 -66.29 -15.78 -26.87
N SER A 426 -67.53 -15.82 -26.37
CA SER A 426 -67.83 -16.38 -25.05
C SER A 426 -67.46 -17.85 -24.96
N MET A 427 -67.71 -18.65 -26.00
CA MET A 427 -67.29 -20.06 -26.07
C MET A 427 -65.78 -20.22 -25.91
N LYS A 428 -64.96 -19.37 -26.53
CA LYS A 428 -63.50 -19.45 -26.40
C LYS A 428 -63.03 -19.17 -24.97
N ILE A 429 -63.63 -18.19 -24.31
CA ILE A 429 -63.32 -17.84 -22.91
C ILE A 429 -63.71 -19.00 -21.99
N ILE A 430 -64.93 -19.52 -22.14
CA ILE A 430 -65.45 -20.62 -21.33
C ILE A 430 -64.62 -21.89 -21.56
N THR A 431 -64.28 -22.22 -22.81
CA THR A 431 -63.42 -23.36 -23.13
C THR A 431 -62.05 -23.23 -22.46
N LYS A 432 -61.46 -22.02 -22.46
CA LYS A 432 -60.18 -21.77 -21.78
C LYS A 432 -60.30 -21.99 -20.27
N TYR A 433 -61.40 -21.55 -19.66
CA TYR A 433 -61.64 -21.71 -18.24
C TYR A 433 -61.91 -23.16 -17.84
N ILE A 434 -62.70 -23.90 -18.64
CA ILE A 434 -62.94 -25.33 -18.44
C ILE A 434 -61.62 -26.10 -18.51
N LYS A 435 -60.75 -25.81 -19.49
CA LYS A 435 -59.43 -26.44 -19.59
C LYS A 435 -58.54 -26.15 -18.37
N GLN A 436 -58.59 -24.93 -17.83
CA GLN A 436 -57.89 -24.59 -16.59
C GLN A 436 -58.42 -25.41 -15.41
N LEU A 437 -59.74 -25.49 -15.24
CA LEU A 437 -60.37 -26.29 -14.18
C LEU A 437 -60.08 -27.78 -14.33
N GLN A 438 -60.10 -28.33 -15.55
CA GLN A 438 -59.73 -29.72 -15.82
C GLN A 438 -58.28 -30.00 -15.42
N THR A 439 -57.36 -29.09 -15.72
CA THR A 439 -55.95 -29.23 -15.34
C THR A 439 -55.80 -29.29 -13.81
N THR A 440 -56.48 -28.41 -13.09
CA THR A 440 -56.48 -28.41 -11.62
C THR A 440 -57.14 -29.67 -11.05
N LEU A 441 -58.22 -30.16 -11.65
CA LEU A 441 -58.92 -31.38 -11.22
C LEU A 441 -58.02 -32.63 -11.36
N ILE A 442 -57.29 -32.75 -12.47
CA ILE A 442 -56.32 -33.83 -12.69
C ILE A 442 -55.22 -33.79 -11.62
N GLN A 443 -54.69 -32.60 -11.30
CA GLN A 443 -53.67 -32.45 -10.26
C GLN A 443 -54.15 -32.95 -8.89
N TYR A 444 -55.40 -32.65 -8.52
CA TYR A 444 -55.97 -33.14 -7.25
C TYR A 444 -56.22 -34.65 -7.26
N ASP A 445 -56.65 -35.24 -8.38
CA ASP A 445 -56.87 -36.68 -8.49
C ASP A 445 -55.55 -37.47 -8.38
N ASP A 446 -54.47 -36.95 -8.98
CA ASP A 446 -53.10 -37.48 -8.83
C ASP A 446 -52.62 -37.40 -7.38
N GLU A 447 -52.86 -36.28 -6.70
CA GLU A 447 -52.50 -36.08 -5.29
C GLU A 447 -53.25 -37.07 -4.38
N ILE A 448 -54.57 -37.24 -4.58
CA ILE A 448 -55.40 -38.21 -3.84
C ILE A 448 -54.90 -39.64 -4.09
N SER A 449 -54.57 -39.98 -5.34
CA SER A 449 -54.02 -41.28 -5.70
C SER A 449 -52.68 -41.57 -5.03
N SER A 450 -51.80 -40.57 -4.97
CA SER A 450 -50.53 -40.63 -4.23
C SER A 450 -50.74 -40.84 -2.73
N LEU A 451 -51.65 -40.08 -2.11
CA LEU A 451 -52.00 -40.22 -0.70
C LEU A 451 -52.58 -41.61 -0.38
N LYS A 452 -53.44 -42.14 -1.26
CA LYS A 452 -54.01 -43.49 -1.13
C LYS A 452 -52.92 -44.57 -1.17
N ASN A 453 -51.93 -44.43 -2.06
CA ASN A 453 -50.78 -45.33 -2.12
C ASN A 453 -49.90 -45.23 -0.87
N ASN A 454 -49.64 -44.03 -0.37
CA ASN A 454 -48.87 -43.83 0.87
C ASN A 454 -49.57 -44.44 2.09
N LEU A 455 -50.90 -44.29 2.19
CA LEU A 455 -51.68 -44.90 3.25
C LEU A 455 -51.62 -46.43 3.18
N LYS A 456 -51.71 -47.01 1.97
CA LYS A 456 -51.54 -48.45 1.76
C LYS A 456 -50.17 -48.92 2.20
N LEU A 457 -49.11 -48.20 1.85
CA LEU A 457 -47.75 -48.51 2.26
C LEU A 457 -47.58 -48.46 3.79
N SER A 458 -48.16 -47.46 4.47
CA SER A 458 -48.16 -47.37 5.93
C SER A 458 -48.89 -48.53 6.60
N LEU A 459 -50.00 -49.00 6.01
CA LEU A 459 -50.72 -50.18 6.50
C LEU A 459 -49.91 -51.47 6.32
N ASP A 460 -49.21 -51.60 5.21
CA ASP A 460 -48.34 -52.76 4.95
C ASP A 460 -47.14 -52.78 5.92
N TYR A 461 -46.49 -51.64 6.19
CA TYR A 461 -45.45 -51.54 7.22
C TYR A 461 -45.97 -51.92 8.61
N ARG A 462 -47.12 -51.39 9.03
CA ARG A 462 -47.72 -51.79 10.33
C ARG A 462 -48.04 -53.28 10.40
N ARG A 463 -48.44 -53.89 9.28
CA ARG A 463 -48.68 -55.34 9.22
C ARG A 463 -47.38 -56.11 9.41
N ASP A 464 -46.28 -55.66 8.80
CA ASP A 464 -44.99 -56.32 8.93
C ASP A 464 -44.35 -56.12 10.32
N ASP A 465 -44.51 -54.93 10.92
CA ASP A 465 -44.13 -54.69 12.32
C ASP A 465 -44.89 -55.63 13.27
N LEU A 466 -46.20 -55.80 13.07
CA LEU A 466 -47.01 -56.75 13.86
C LEU A 466 -46.54 -58.19 13.69
N LYS A 467 -46.14 -58.61 12.48
CA LYS A 467 -45.55 -59.94 12.27
C LYS A 467 -44.22 -60.10 13.01
N LEU A 468 -43.37 -59.07 12.97
CA LEU A 468 -42.08 -59.08 13.66
C LEU A 468 -42.26 -59.15 15.18
N ILE A 469 -43.16 -58.36 15.75
CA ILE A 469 -43.51 -58.41 17.18
C ILE A 469 -44.02 -59.81 17.54
N MET A 470 -44.87 -60.41 16.70
CA MET A 470 -45.36 -61.76 16.94
C MET A 470 -44.22 -62.81 16.91
N GLN A 471 -43.26 -62.68 15.99
CA GLN A 471 -42.07 -63.55 15.96
C GLN A 471 -41.21 -63.41 17.21
N VAL A 472 -40.96 -62.18 17.69
CA VAL A 472 -40.22 -61.93 18.93
C VAL A 472 -40.93 -62.54 20.14
N ILE A 473 -42.26 -62.40 20.24
CA ILE A 473 -43.05 -63.03 21.31
C ILE A 473 -42.89 -64.56 21.28
N ILE A 474 -42.97 -65.18 20.10
CA ILE A 474 -42.77 -66.63 19.94
C ILE A 474 -41.36 -67.05 20.37
N MET A 475 -40.33 -66.29 20.01
CA MET A 475 -38.94 -66.58 20.43
C MET A 475 -38.77 -66.52 21.94
N VAL A 476 -39.28 -65.46 22.59
CA VAL A 476 -39.18 -65.31 24.06
C VAL A 476 -39.90 -66.44 24.79
N ILE A 477 -41.10 -66.81 24.34
CA ILE A 477 -41.83 -67.95 24.91
C ILE A 477 -41.04 -69.26 24.76
N SER A 478 -40.38 -69.44 23.60
CA SER A 478 -39.57 -70.64 23.33
C SER A 478 -38.32 -70.71 24.22
N GLU A 479 -37.63 -69.58 24.43
CA GLU A 479 -36.48 -69.50 25.34
C GLU A 479 -36.88 -69.77 26.80
N ASP A 480 -38.00 -69.21 27.27
CA ASP A 480 -38.54 -69.49 28.61
C ASP A 480 -38.81 -70.98 28.81
N HIS A 481 -39.33 -71.67 27.80
CA HIS A 481 -39.53 -73.12 27.86
C HIS A 481 -38.21 -73.90 27.93
N ILE A 482 -37.16 -73.46 27.22
CA ILE A 482 -35.83 -74.08 27.28
C ILE A 482 -35.21 -73.88 28.67
N TYR A 483 -35.22 -72.66 29.20
CA TYR A 483 -34.71 -72.38 30.55
C TYR A 483 -35.46 -73.18 31.62
N LYS A 484 -36.78 -73.29 31.51
CA LYS A 484 -37.59 -74.08 32.44
C LYS A 484 -37.25 -75.57 32.36
N HIS A 485 -36.98 -76.11 31.17
CA HIS A 485 -36.52 -77.49 31.03
C HIS A 485 -35.11 -77.70 31.60
N GLN A 486 -34.20 -76.77 31.38
CA GLN A 486 -32.81 -76.87 31.85
C GLN A 486 -32.73 -76.76 33.38
N LEU A 487 -33.52 -75.87 34.00
CA LEU A 487 -33.66 -75.79 35.46
C LEU A 487 -34.28 -77.06 36.05
N THR A 488 -35.20 -77.71 35.33
CA THR A 488 -35.79 -78.98 35.78
C THR A 488 -34.77 -80.10 35.74
N ILE A 489 -33.87 -80.11 34.74
CA ILE A 489 -32.80 -81.12 34.66
C ILE A 489 -31.75 -80.92 35.77
N GLU A 490 -31.36 -79.69 36.09
CA GLU A 490 -30.42 -79.38 37.19
C GLU A 490 -30.98 -79.66 38.59
N ILE A 491 -32.29 -79.69 38.78
CA ILE A 491 -32.90 -80.05 40.09
C ILE A 491 -32.95 -81.59 40.28
N PHE A 492 -32.89 -82.37 39.19
CA PHE A 492 -33.04 -83.83 39.23
C PHE A 492 -31.73 -84.62 39.07
N TYR A 493 -30.61 -83.95 38.81
CA TYR A 493 -29.25 -84.50 38.83
C TYR A 493 -28.45 -83.89 39.99
#